data_AF-Q8E172-F1
#
_entry.id   AF-Q8E172-F1
#
_cell.length_a   1.000
_cell.length_b   1.000
_cell.length_c   1.000
_cell.angle_alpha   90.00
_cell.angle_beta   90.00
_cell.angle_gamma   90.00
#
_symmetry.space_group_name_H-M   'P 1'
#
loop_
_entity.id
_entity.type
_entity.pdbx_description
1 polymer ?
#
loop_
_entity_poly.entity_id
_entity_poly.type
_entity_poly.pdbx_seq_one_letter_code
_entity_poly.pdbx_strand_id
1 'polypeptide(L)' 'MESHLVRIINRLELMATDGGNLKRNFEREGVVVAEVSFSNDPENGPVFTLRDVEARESYSFDSIDLIAMEIYDLLY' A
#
# COMPACT_ATOMS: atom_id res chain seq x y z
N MET A 1 1.72 -22.51 -1.60
CA MET A 1 2.49 -21.43 -0.96
C MET A 1 2.20 -20.19 -1.78
N GLU A 2 1.42 -19.24 -1.26
CA GLU A 2 1.16 -18.00 -2.00
C GLU A 2 2.37 -17.08 -1.90
N SER A 3 2.71 -16.42 -3.01
CA SER A 3 3.78 -15.42 -3.05
C SER A 3 3.45 -14.24 -2.11
N HIS A 4 4.44 -13.76 -1.38
CA HIS A 4 4.31 -12.57 -0.53
C HIS A 4 3.83 -11.35 -1.33
N LEU A 5 4.31 -11.19 -2.56
CA LEU A 5 3.89 -10.10 -3.45
C LEU A 5 2.40 -10.21 -3.81
N VAL A 6 1.93 -11.43 -4.12
CA VAL A 6 0.50 -11.68 -4.42
C VAL A 6 -0.37 -11.32 -3.21
N ARG A 7 0.07 -11.61 -1.98
CA ARG A 7 -0.66 -11.21 -0.77
C ARG A 7 -0.73 -9.69 -0.59
N ILE A 8 0.33 -8.97 -0.93
CA ILE A 8 0.35 -7.51 -0.89
C ILE A 8 -0.64 -6.95 -1.92
N ILE A 9 -0.58 -7.42 -3.17
CA ILE A 9 -1.48 -7.00 -4.26
C ILE A 9 -2.93 -7.22 -3.87
N ASN A 10 -3.30 -8.43 -3.43
CA ASN A 10 -4.67 -8.75 -3.03
C ASN A 10 -5.18 -7.82 -1.91
N ARG A 11 -4.31 -7.43 -0.97
CA ARG A 11 -4.67 -6.52 0.12
C ARG A 11 -4.92 -5.09 -0.40
N LEU A 12 -4.13 -4.63 -1.36
CA LEU A 12 -4.29 -3.33 -2.01
C LEU A 12 -5.54 -3.28 -2.88
N GLU A 13 -5.85 -4.36 -3.62
CA GLU A 13 -7.09 -4.48 -4.38
C GLU A 13 -8.31 -4.39 -3.48
N LEU A 14 -8.31 -5.09 -2.34
CA LEU A 14 -9.37 -4.99 -1.33
C LEU A 14 -9.53 -3.56 -0.79
N MET A 15 -8.42 -2.84 -0.57
CA MET A 15 -8.49 -1.42 -0.18
C MET A 15 -9.17 -0.56 -1.24
N ALA A 16 -8.92 -0.84 -2.52
CA ALA A 16 -9.52 -0.10 -3.63
C ALA A 16 -11.03 -0.37 -3.79
N THR A 17 -11.47 -1.60 -3.50
CA THR A 17 -12.88 -1.99 -3.58
C THR A 17 -13.73 -1.52 -2.40
N ASP A 18 -13.14 -1.31 -1.23
CA ASP A 18 -13.85 -0.93 0.00
C ASP A 18 -14.35 0.53 0.03
N GLY A 19 -14.18 1.31 -1.05
CA GLY A 19 -14.92 2.58 -1.24
C GLY A 19 -14.39 3.83 -0.51
N GLY A 20 -13.16 3.80 0.03
CA GLY A 20 -12.37 5.02 0.29
C GLY A 20 -12.55 5.70 1.66
N ASN A 21 -11.54 5.49 2.53
CA ASN A 21 -10.82 6.39 3.47
C ASN A 21 -10.09 5.52 4.52
N LEU A 22 -9.54 4.39 4.05
CA LEU A 22 -9.06 3.34 4.91
C LEU A 22 -7.54 3.32 4.84
N LYS A 23 -6.92 3.60 5.99
CA LYS A 23 -5.50 3.35 6.19
C LYS A 23 -5.28 1.87 6.53
N ARG A 24 -4.18 1.30 6.04
CA ARG A 24 -3.74 -0.06 6.35
C ARG A 24 -2.26 -0.04 6.71
N ASN A 25 -1.93 -0.73 7.80
CA ASN A 25 -0.54 -0.88 8.25
C ASN A 25 0.05 -2.17 7.69
N PHE A 26 1.30 -2.11 7.26
CA PHE A 26 2.12 -3.25 6.90
C PHE A 26 3.25 -3.38 7.93
N GLU A 27 3.39 -4.60 8.45
CA GLU A 27 4.22 -4.87 9.62
C GLU A 27 5.27 -5.93 9.30
N ARG A 28 6.50 -5.70 9.79
CA ARG A 28 7.60 -6.65 9.79
C ARG A 28 8.00 -6.90 11.24
N GLU A 29 7.95 -8.16 11.66
CA GLU A 29 8.26 -8.57 13.05
C GLU A 29 7.44 -7.81 14.13
N GLY A 30 6.18 -7.48 13.82
CA GLY A 30 5.28 -6.74 14.72
C GLY A 30 5.55 -5.23 14.78
N VAL A 31 6.46 -4.71 13.95
CA VAL A 31 6.72 -3.28 13.81
C VAL A 31 6.08 -2.78 12.52
N VAL A 32 5.30 -1.70 12.61
CA VAL A 32 4.74 -1.04 11.43
C VAL A 32 5.88 -0.37 10.66
N VAL A 33 6.14 -0.85 9.45
CA VAL A 33 7.16 -0.30 8.54
C VAL A 33 6.54 0.62 7.48
N ALA A 34 5.28 0.37 7.13
CA ALA A 34 4.56 1.11 6.12
C ALA A 34 3.10 1.37 6.51
N GLU A 35 2.62 2.58 6.25
CA GLU A 35 1.20 2.93 6.30
C GLU A 35 0.71 3.24 4.88
N VAL A 36 -0.32 2.56 4.41
CA VAL A 36 -0.90 2.81 3.08
C VAL A 36 -2.27 3.43 3.23
N SER A 37 -2.54 4.45 2.43
CA SER A 37 -3.87 5.03 2.25
C SER A 37 -4.26 5.01 0.78
N PHE A 38 -5.56 4.97 0.52
CA PHE A 38 -6.12 4.95 -0.82
C PHE A 38 -7.16 6.05 -0.98
N SER A 39 -7.06 6.78 -2.08
CA SER A 39 -8.06 7.75 -2.54
C SER A 39 -8.40 7.46 -4.00
N ASN A 40 -9.68 7.42 -4.34
CA ASN A 40 -10.14 7.31 -5.72
C ASN A 40 -10.95 8.56 -6.05
N ASP A 41 -10.31 9.48 -6.76
CA ASP A 41 -10.93 10.72 -7.20
C ASP A 41 -11.49 10.56 -8.63
N PRO A 42 -12.72 11.00 -8.94
CA PRO A 42 -13.29 10.87 -10.28
C PRO A 42 -12.49 11.57 -11.39
N GLU A 43 -11.75 12.64 -11.08
CA GLU A 43 -10.99 13.42 -12.06
C GLU A 43 -9.55 12.91 -12.21
N ASN A 44 -8.94 12.50 -11.11
CA ASN A 44 -7.51 12.13 -11.04
C ASN A 44 -7.26 10.61 -10.99
N GLY A 45 -8.31 9.82 -10.81
CA GLY A 45 -8.23 8.35 -10.71
C GLY A 45 -7.77 7.84 -9.34
N PRO A 46 -7.44 6.53 -9.26
CA PRO A 46 -6.97 5.90 -8.03
C PRO A 46 -5.53 6.31 -7.70
N VAL A 47 -5.32 6.73 -6.45
CA VAL A 47 -4.00 7.05 -5.92
C VAL A 47 -3.82 6.30 -4.60
N PHE A 48 -2.72 5.56 -4.52
CA PHE A 48 -2.23 4.99 -3.27
C PHE A 48 -1.13 5.89 -2.73
N THR A 49 -1.19 6.18 -1.44
CA THR A 49 -0.10 6.88 -0.74
C THR A 49 0.50 5.96 0.29
N LEU A 50 1.77 5.62 0.12
CA LEU A 50 2.60 4.86 1.03
C LEU A 50 3.39 5.84 1.90
N ARG A 51 3.35 5.64 3.22
CA ARG A 51 4.26 6.29 4.15
C ARG A 51 5.27 5.29 4.67
N ASP A 52 6.54 5.55 4.40
CA ASP A 52 7.66 4.88 5.05
C ASP A 52 7.81 5.45 6.47
N VAL A 53 7.66 4.59 7.47
CA VAL A 53 7.70 5.00 8.87
C VAL A 53 9.12 5.35 9.33
N GLU A 54 10.13 4.65 8.82
CA GLU A 54 11.53 4.83 9.19
C GLU A 54 12.11 6.09 8.51
N ALA A 55 11.94 6.21 7.19
CA ALA A 55 12.41 7.37 6.44
C ALA A 55 11.58 8.63 6.73
N ARG A 56 10.36 8.47 7.25
CA ARG A 56 9.36 9.54 7.45
C ARG A 56 8.98 10.25 6.15
N GLU A 57 9.01 9.51 5.05
CA GLU A 57 8.69 9.99 3.72
C GLU A 57 7.36 9.42 3.24
N SER A 58 6.78 10.05 2.23
CA SER A 58 5.52 9.61 1.64
C SER A 58 5.60 9.65 0.13
N TYR A 59 5.12 8.58 -0.48
CA TYR A 59 5.22 8.29 -1.89
C TYR A 59 3.83 8.02 -2.43
N SER A 60 3.50 8.56 -3.61
CA SER A 60 2.21 8.37 -4.24
C SER A 60 2.35 7.56 -5.52
N PHE A 61 1.43 6.63 -5.71
CA PHE A 61 1.44 5.68 -6.82
C PHE A 61 0.05 5.62 -7.46
N ASP A 62 0.02 5.60 -8.79
CA ASP A 62 -1.17 5.39 -9.62
C ASP A 62 -1.33 3.91 -10.05
N SER A 63 -0.35 3.07 -9.73
CA SER A 63 -0.31 1.65 -10.05
C SER A 63 -0.17 0.77 -8.81
N ILE A 64 -1.05 -0.24 -8.70
CA ILE A 64 -1.00 -1.27 -7.64
C ILE A 64 0.31 -2.05 -7.69
N ASP A 65 0.82 -2.36 -8.89
CA ASP A 65 2.05 -3.15 -9.04
C ASP A 65 3.27 -2.40 -8.50
N LEU A 66 3.35 -1.08 -8.74
CA LEU A 66 4.46 -0.26 -8.28
C LEU A 66 4.50 -0.14 -6.76
N ILE A 67 3.38 0.22 -6.13
CA ILE A 67 3.32 0.28 -4.67
C ILE A 67 3.50 -1.11 -4.03
N ALA A 68 3.04 -2.18 -4.68
CA ALA A 68 3.23 -3.53 -4.17
C ALA A 68 4.72 -3.94 -4.13
N MET A 69 5.52 -3.53 -5.12
CA MET A 69 6.98 -3.72 -5.08
C MET A 69 7.62 -2.91 -3.95
N GLU A 70 7.23 -1.64 -3.79
CA GLU A 70 7.77 -0.79 -2.72
C GLU A 70 7.46 -1.35 -1.32
N ILE A 71 6.22 -1.81 -1.10
CA ILE A 71 5.84 -2.46 0.16
C ILE A 71 6.60 -3.78 0.35
N TYR A 72 6.85 -4.52 -0.72
CA TYR A 72 7.60 -5.76 -0.65
C TYR A 72 9.04 -5.50 -0.17
N ASP A 73 9.71 -4.50 -0.74
CA ASP A 73 11.08 -4.11 -0.37
C ASP A 73 11.17 -3.59 1.09
N LEU A 74 10.12 -2.92 1.59
CA LEU A 74 10.06 -2.51 3.00
C LEU A 74 9.86 -3.70 3.96
N LEU A 75 9.22 -4.78 3.50
CA LEU A 75 8.86 -5.93 4.33
C LEU A 75 9.88 -7.07 4.31
N TYR A 76 10.68 -7.22 3.25
CA TYR A 76 11.56 -8.39 3.04
C TYR A 76 12.95 -7.97 2.58
#